data_AF-A0A6N1YEJ5-F1
#
_entry.id   AF-A0A6N1YEJ5-F1
#
_cell.length_a   1.000
_cell.length_b   1.000
_cell.length_c   1.000
_cell.angle_alpha   90.00
_cell.angle_beta   90.00
_cell.angle_gamma   90.00
#
_symmetry.space_group_name_H-M   'P 1'
#
loop_
_entity.id
_entity.type
_entity.pdbx_description
1 polymer ?
#
loop_
_entity_poly.entity_id
_entity_poly.type
_entity_poly.pdbx_seq_one_letter_code
_entity_poly.pdbx_strand_id
1 'polypeptide(L)'
;MNKTKVDDMLIEMISPKLKEIEEKFSGGGALTQDDINTLLLKSQYNHINHLDTKLNEVVGSVFALEQKFTHLEKNFSHLEQKLSSDMANLEQKVSSDIANLDQKLSSDMANLEQKLSSDMANLEQKLSSDMANLEQKVSSDIANLEQKIEAF
;
A
#
# COMPACT_ATOMS: atom_id res chain seq x y z
N MET A 1 4.76 22.42 -34.96
CA MET A 1 5.10 23.80 -35.30
C MET A 1 3.91 24.39 -36.04
N ASN A 2 3.50 25.62 -35.72
CA ASN A 2 2.56 26.31 -36.60
C ASN A 2 3.26 26.49 -37.96
N LYS A 3 2.62 26.03 -39.04
CA LYS A 3 3.01 26.29 -40.44
C LYS A 3 3.53 27.72 -40.51
N THR A 4 4.82 27.91 -40.78
CA THR A 4 5.37 29.25 -40.66
C THR A 4 4.81 30.09 -41.79
N LYS A 5 4.56 31.38 -41.55
CA LYS A 5 4.11 32.31 -42.61
C LYS A 5 5.03 32.24 -43.84
N VAL A 6 6.30 31.87 -43.64
CA VAL A 6 7.31 31.68 -44.68
C VAL A 6 6.97 30.49 -45.60
N ASP A 7 6.50 29.37 -45.07
CA ASP A 7 6.19 28.17 -45.84
C ASP A 7 5.02 28.41 -46.81
N ASP A 8 3.99 29.12 -46.35
CA ASP A 8 2.84 29.51 -47.18
C ASP A 8 3.26 30.54 -48.23
N MET A 9 4.11 31.51 -47.88
CA MET A 9 4.67 32.48 -48.82
C MET A 9 5.50 31.82 -49.92
N LEU A 10 6.32 30.81 -49.59
CA LEU A 10 7.12 30.09 -50.58
C LEU A 10 6.25 29.32 -51.58
N ILE A 11 5.14 28.75 -51.12
CA ILE A 11 4.16 28.08 -52.00
C ILE A 11 3.44 29.08 -52.90
N GLU A 12 3.04 30.23 -52.36
CA GLU A 12 2.45 31.31 -53.16
C GLU A 12 3.43 31.80 -54.24
N MET A 13 4.72 31.93 -53.93
CA MET A 13 5.74 32.37 -54.89
C MET A 13 5.91 31.41 -56.08
N ILE A 14 5.79 30.10 -55.87
CA ILE A 14 5.92 29.10 -56.95
C ILE A 14 4.58 28.76 -57.63
N SER A 15 3.45 29.21 -57.08
CA SER A 15 2.10 28.91 -57.59
C SER A 15 1.87 29.36 -59.04
N PRO A 16 2.33 30.55 -59.48
CA PRO A 16 2.23 30.95 -60.89
C PRO A 16 2.95 29.95 -61.81
N LYS A 17 4.16 29.51 -61.40
CA LYS A 17 4.95 28.57 -62.19
C LYS A 17 4.30 27.19 -62.26
N LEU A 18 3.69 26.72 -61.17
CA LEU A 18 2.93 25.47 -61.16
C LEU A 18 1.75 25.51 -62.12
N LYS A 19 1.05 26.66 -62.22
CA LYS A 19 -0.05 26.83 -63.16
C LYS A 19 0.40 26.81 -64.62
N GLU A 20 1.51 27.47 -64.93
CA GLU A 20 2.14 27.39 -66.27
C GLU A 20 2.48 25.94 -66.65
N ILE A 21 3.05 25.18 -65.71
CA ILE A 21 3.41 23.77 -65.90
C ILE A 21 2.16 22.92 -66.18
N GLU A 22 1.08 23.14 -65.42
CA GLU A 22 -0.19 22.44 -65.57
C GLU A 22 -0.85 22.70 -66.93
N GLU A 23 -0.91 23.96 -67.36
CA GLU A 23 -1.45 24.36 -68.67
C GLU A 23 -0.62 23.75 -69.81
N LYS A 24 0.71 23.80 -69.70
CA LYS A 24 1.64 23.24 -70.69
C LYS A 24 1.52 21.72 -70.81
N PHE A 25 1.43 21.02 -69.68
CA PHE A 25 1.26 19.57 -69.64
C PHE A 25 -0.11 19.15 -70.20
N SER A 26 -1.18 19.85 -69.82
CA SER A 26 -2.54 19.58 -70.30
C SER A 26 -2.69 19.80 -71.81
N GLY A 27 -1.93 20.73 -72.38
CA GLY A 27 -1.83 20.95 -73.83
C GLY A 27 -0.97 19.93 -74.58
N GLY A 28 -0.43 18.90 -73.92
CA GLY A 28 0.44 17.88 -74.52
C GLY A 28 1.89 18.32 -74.75
N GLY A 29 2.30 19.46 -74.18
CA GLY A 29 3.66 19.97 -74.28
C GLY A 29 4.65 19.22 -73.39
N ALA A 30 5.90 19.07 -73.86
CA ALA A 30 6.96 18.44 -73.07
C ALA A 30 7.44 19.35 -71.92
N LEU A 31 7.59 18.79 -70.72
CA LEU A 31 8.12 19.51 -69.55
C LEU A 31 9.62 19.74 -69.69
N THR A 32 10.09 20.93 -69.30
CA THR A 32 11.53 21.20 -69.19
C THR A 32 12.11 20.63 -67.89
N GLN A 33 13.43 20.63 -67.77
CA GLN A 33 14.09 20.27 -66.51
C GLN A 33 13.66 21.19 -65.35
N ASP A 34 13.45 22.48 -65.61
CA ASP A 34 12.99 23.43 -64.59
C ASP A 34 11.56 23.14 -64.14
N ASP A 35 10.69 22.74 -65.07
CA ASP A 35 9.32 22.32 -64.77
C ASP A 35 9.35 21.08 -63.84
N ILE A 36 10.18 20.08 -64.16
CA ILE A 36 10.37 18.87 -63.34
C ILE A 36 10.93 19.21 -61.96
N ASN A 37 11.97 20.05 -61.89
CA ASN A 37 12.57 20.49 -60.63
C ASN A 37 11.52 21.19 -59.74
N THR A 38 10.68 22.04 -60.31
CA THR A 38 9.61 22.74 -59.59
C THR A 38 8.60 21.76 -59.00
N LEU A 39 8.20 20.73 -59.78
CA LEU A 39 7.29 19.68 -59.30
C LEU A 39 7.92 18.82 -58.19
N LEU A 40 9.20 18.47 -58.33
CA LEU A 40 9.94 17.72 -57.30
C LEU A 40 10.02 18.52 -55.99
N LEU A 41 10.33 19.81 -56.06
CA LEU A 41 10.36 20.70 -54.89
C LEU A 41 8.98 20.78 -54.21
N LYS A 42 7.90 20.90 -55.00
CA LYS A 42 6.53 20.90 -54.46
C LYS A 42 6.18 19.57 -53.77
N SER A 43 6.55 18.45 -54.37
CA SER A 43 6.34 17.12 -53.80
C SER A 43 7.11 16.95 -52.47
N GLN A 44 8.38 17.34 -52.44
CA GLN A 44 9.21 17.29 -51.23
C GLN A 44 8.65 18.17 -50.12
N TYR A 45 8.24 19.40 -50.44
CA TYR A 45 7.60 20.31 -49.49
C TYR A 45 6.35 19.67 -48.85
N ASN A 46 5.48 19.05 -49.66
CA ASN A 46 4.29 18.37 -49.14
C ASN A 46 4.65 17.21 -48.21
N HIS A 47 5.67 16.43 -48.55
CA HIS A 47 6.13 15.33 -47.71
C HIS A 47 6.70 15.82 -46.37
N ILE A 48 7.52 16.87 -46.39
CA ILE A 48 8.08 17.49 -45.17
C ILE A 48 6.96 18.01 -44.26
N ASN A 49 5.94 18.67 -44.81
CA ASN A 49 4.80 19.12 -44.02
C ASN A 49 4.02 17.98 -43.37
N HIS A 50 3.84 16.85 -44.07
CA HIS A 50 3.20 15.68 -43.49
C HIS A 50 4.05 15.08 -42.35
N LEU A 51 5.38 15.05 -42.51
CA LEU A 51 6.29 14.61 -41.46
C LEU A 51 6.26 15.54 -40.24
N ASP A 52 6.22 16.87 -40.42
CA ASP A 52 6.08 17.82 -39.31
C ASP A 52 4.78 17.59 -38.54
N THR A 53 3.68 17.35 -39.25
CA THR A 53 2.38 17.03 -38.63
C THR A 53 2.49 15.78 -37.75
N LYS A 54 3.05 14.68 -38.28
CA LYS A 54 3.27 13.45 -37.51
C LYS A 54 4.23 13.67 -36.33
N LEU A 55 5.25 14.49 -36.50
CA LEU A 55 6.16 14.84 -35.42
C LEU A 55 5.41 15.55 -34.28
N ASN A 56 4.52 16.49 -34.60
CA ASN A 56 3.70 17.18 -33.59
C ASN A 56 2.76 16.20 -32.86
N GLU A 57 2.16 15.24 -33.56
CA GLU A 57 1.33 14.18 -32.95
C GLU A 57 2.15 13.30 -32.00
N VAL A 58 3.37 12.93 -32.38
CA VAL A 58 4.29 12.16 -31.53
C VAL A 58 4.69 12.97 -30.30
N VAL A 59 5.06 14.26 -30.45
CA VAL A 59 5.39 15.14 -29.33
C VAL A 59 4.21 15.25 -28.37
N GLY A 60 2.99 15.42 -28.89
CA GLY A 60 1.78 15.42 -28.06
C GLY A 60 1.55 14.10 -27.32
N SER A 61 1.82 12.98 -27.97
CA SER A 61 1.71 11.64 -27.36
C SER A 61 2.76 11.42 -26.26
N VAL A 62 3.99 11.88 -26.47
CA VAL A 62 5.07 11.83 -25.47
C VAL A 62 4.72 12.68 -24.26
N PHE A 63 4.23 13.91 -24.46
CA PHE A 63 3.78 14.76 -23.37
C PHE A 63 2.63 14.10 -22.57
N ALA A 64 1.65 13.51 -23.26
CA ALA A 64 0.58 12.78 -22.58
C ALA A 64 1.08 11.56 -21.79
N LEU A 65 2.12 10.88 -22.30
CA LEU A 65 2.74 9.76 -21.61
C LEU A 65 3.53 10.21 -20.37
N GLU A 66 4.29 11.30 -20.45
CA GLU A 66 4.97 11.92 -19.30
C GLU A 66 3.98 12.24 -18.18
N GLN A 67 2.83 12.83 -18.51
CA GLN A 67 1.79 13.13 -17.53
C GLN A 67 1.20 11.87 -16.87
N LYS A 68 1.04 10.78 -17.64
CA LYS A 68 0.63 9.48 -17.08
C LYS A 68 1.69 8.92 -16.13
N PHE A 69 2.97 9.05 -16.45
CA PHE A 69 4.05 8.63 -15.56
C PHE A 69 4.07 9.44 -14.27
N THR A 70 3.94 10.77 -14.33
CA THR A 70 3.85 11.60 -13.12
C THR A 70 2.62 11.25 -12.26
N HIS A 71 1.49 10.90 -12.86
CA HIS A 71 0.33 10.42 -12.11
C HIS A 71 0.58 9.05 -11.47
N LEU A 72 1.26 8.15 -12.18
CA LEU A 72 1.62 6.83 -11.69
C LEU A 72 2.60 6.93 -10.50
N GLU A 73 3.61 7.78 -10.58
CA GLU A 73 4.55 8.07 -9.49
C GLU A 73 3.81 8.55 -8.23
N LYS A 74 2.86 9.48 -8.36
CA LYS A 74 2.03 9.94 -7.24
C LYS A 74 1.21 8.82 -6.62
N ASN A 75 0.62 7.95 -7.45
CA ASN A 75 -0.16 6.81 -6.97
C ASN A 75 0.73 5.81 -6.22
N PHE A 76 1.95 5.56 -6.70
CA PHE A 76 2.92 4.73 -6.00
C PHE A 76 3.31 5.33 -4.65
N SER A 77 3.66 6.62 -4.60
CA SER A 77 3.98 7.28 -3.33
C SER A 77 2.82 7.25 -2.33
N HIS A 78 1.57 7.40 -2.81
CA HIS A 78 0.40 7.27 -1.95
C HIS A 78 0.22 5.84 -1.42
N LEU A 79 0.44 4.83 -2.28
CA LEU A 79 0.36 3.43 -1.88
C LEU A 79 1.43 3.07 -0.84
N GLU A 80 2.67 3.54 -1.03
CA GLU A 80 3.76 3.36 -0.06
C GLU A 80 3.41 3.97 1.30
N GLN A 81 2.94 5.22 1.33
CA GLN A 81 2.52 5.86 2.58
C GLN A 81 1.39 5.11 3.28
N LYS A 82 0.39 4.65 2.52
CA LYS A 82 -0.72 3.87 3.07
C LYS A 82 -0.21 2.56 3.67
N LEU A 83 0.65 1.84 2.95
CA LEU A 83 1.22 0.57 3.43
C LEU A 83 2.05 0.77 4.70
N SER A 84 2.87 1.82 4.77
CA SER A 84 3.62 2.16 5.98
C SER A 84 2.71 2.47 7.16
N SER A 85 1.62 3.23 6.94
CA SER A 85 0.64 3.53 7.98
C SER A 85 -0.10 2.27 8.45
N ASP A 86 -0.52 1.41 7.52
CA ASP A 86 -1.22 0.17 7.85
C ASP A 86 -0.33 -0.78 8.66
N MET A 87 0.97 -0.85 8.31
CA MET A 87 1.95 -1.64 9.06
C MET A 87 2.16 -1.09 10.48
N ALA A 88 2.35 0.22 10.64
CA ALA A 88 2.51 0.84 11.96
C ALA A 88 1.28 0.64 12.86
N ASN A 89 0.08 0.74 12.28
CA ASN A 89 -1.17 0.47 13.00
C ASN A 89 -1.27 -0.99 13.44
N LEU A 90 -0.86 -1.94 12.57
CA LEU A 90 -0.86 -3.36 12.90
C LEU A 90 0.13 -3.67 14.03
N GLU A 91 1.34 -3.12 13.97
CA GLU A 91 2.35 -3.25 15.03
C GLU A 91 1.81 -2.74 16.37
N GLN A 92 1.22 -1.54 16.40
CA GLN A 92 0.63 -0.97 17.61
C GLN A 92 -0.49 -1.85 18.19
N LYS A 93 -1.36 -2.39 17.31
CA LYS A 93 -2.44 -3.27 17.73
C LYS A 93 -1.91 -4.56 18.34
N VAL A 94 -0.93 -5.20 17.68
CA VAL A 94 -0.30 -6.43 18.19
C VAL A 94 0.38 -6.17 19.53
N SER A 95 1.14 -5.07 19.68
CA SER A 95 1.75 -4.73 20.97
C SER A 95 0.73 -4.51 22.08
N SER A 96 -0.41 -3.88 21.75
CA SER A 96 -1.49 -3.65 22.71
C SER A 96 -2.18 -4.95 23.11
N ASP A 97 -2.43 -5.85 22.15
CA ASP A 97 -3.02 -7.17 22.40
C ASP A 97 -2.10 -8.03 23.28
N ILE A 98 -0.78 -8.00 23.05
CA ILE A 98 0.22 -8.67 23.90
C ILE A 98 0.20 -8.11 25.32
N ALA A 99 0.25 -6.78 25.49
CA ALA A 99 0.23 -6.16 26.81
C ALA A 99 -1.04 -6.49 27.60
N ASN A 100 -2.19 -6.53 26.93
CA ASN A 100 -3.47 -6.92 27.54
C ASN A 100 -3.46 -8.39 27.97
N LEU A 101 -2.90 -9.29 27.15
CA LEU A 101 -2.77 -10.71 27.50
C LEU A 101 -1.84 -10.91 28.70
N ASP A 102 -0.70 -10.23 28.74
CA ASP A 102 0.24 -10.27 29.86
C ASP A 102 -0.43 -9.81 31.16
N GLN A 103 -1.14 -8.67 31.13
CA GLN A 103 -1.87 -8.16 32.30
C GLN A 103 -2.93 -9.15 32.79
N LYS A 104 -3.68 -9.76 31.86
CA LYS A 104 -4.68 -10.76 32.21
C LYS A 104 -4.05 -11.99 32.84
N LEU A 105 -2.96 -12.51 32.27
CA LEU A 105 -2.23 -13.65 32.82
C LEU A 105 -1.66 -13.34 34.22
N SER A 106 -1.08 -12.17 34.44
CA SER A 106 -0.61 -11.74 35.76
C SER A 106 -1.76 -11.69 36.78
N SER A 107 -2.92 -11.17 36.39
CA SER A 107 -4.09 -11.09 37.26
C SER A 107 -4.64 -12.48 37.59
N ASP A 108 -4.74 -13.36 36.59
CA ASP A 108 -5.20 -14.73 36.77
C ASP A 108 -4.24 -15.52 37.70
N MET A 109 -2.92 -15.33 37.57
CA MET A 109 -1.92 -15.92 38.47
C MET A 109 -2.05 -15.42 39.92
N ALA A 110 -2.17 -14.10 40.12
CA ALA A 110 -2.34 -13.53 41.46
C ALA A 110 -3.62 -14.05 42.16
N ASN A 111 -4.71 -14.18 41.40
CA ASN A 111 -5.96 -14.73 41.92
C ASN A 111 -5.81 -16.21 42.31
N LEU A 112 -5.08 -17.01 41.51
CA LEU A 112 -4.80 -18.41 41.83
C LEU A 112 -3.93 -18.55 43.09
N GLU A 113 -2.89 -17.73 43.23
CA GLU A 113 -2.03 -17.69 44.43
C GLU A 113 -2.82 -17.34 45.69
N GLN A 114 -3.70 -16.33 45.61
CA GLN A 114 -4.56 -15.93 46.72
C GLN A 114 -5.52 -17.07 47.11
N LYS A 115 -6.15 -17.73 46.12
CA LYS A 115 -7.05 -18.86 46.38
C LYS A 115 -6.31 -20.02 47.03
N LEU A 116 -5.14 -20.39 46.51
CA LEU A 116 -4.32 -21.47 47.06
C LEU A 116 -3.88 -21.17 48.50
N SER A 117 -3.49 -19.92 48.78
CA SER A 117 -3.15 -19.47 50.13
C SER A 117 -4.34 -19.58 51.10
N SER A 118 -5.53 -19.19 50.64
CA SER A 118 -6.76 -19.28 51.43
C SER A 118 -7.14 -20.75 51.71
N ASP A 119 -7.04 -21.61 50.69
CA ASP A 119 -7.32 -23.04 50.82
C ASP A 119 -6.34 -23.72 51.79
N MET A 120 -5.05 -23.35 51.75
CA MET A 120 -4.05 -23.84 52.72
C MET A 120 -4.36 -23.40 54.15
N ALA A 121 -4.67 -22.12 54.37
CA ALA A 121 -5.02 -21.61 55.71
C ALA A 121 -6.26 -22.32 56.29
N ASN A 122 -7.27 -22.57 55.44
CA ASN A 122 -8.47 -23.31 55.84
C ASN A 122 -8.15 -24.77 56.21
N LEU A 123 -7.26 -25.44 55.46
CA LEU A 123 -6.82 -26.79 55.77
C LEU A 123 -6.03 -26.86 57.08
N GLU A 124 -5.11 -25.91 57.31
CA GLU A 124 -4.36 -25.80 58.57
C GLU A 124 -5.31 -25.63 59.76
N GLN A 125 -6.28 -24.70 59.68
CA GLN A 125 -7.25 -24.48 60.74
C GLN A 125 -8.07 -25.75 61.05
N LYS A 126 -8.50 -26.46 60.00
CA LYS A 126 -9.25 -27.72 60.16
C LYS A 126 -8.40 -28.79 60.84
N LEU A 127 -7.15 -28.97 60.40
CA LEU A 127 -6.22 -29.92 61.01
C LEU A 127 -5.94 -29.59 62.48
N SER A 128 -5.74 -28.32 62.83
CA SER A 128 -5.58 -27.91 64.23
C SER A 128 -6.82 -28.20 65.07
N SER A 129 -8.01 -27.98 64.51
CA SER A 129 -9.27 -28.27 65.20
C SER A 129 -9.46 -29.77 65.43
N ASP A 130 -9.19 -30.59 64.40
CA ASP A 130 -9.27 -32.04 64.49
C ASP A 130 -8.26 -32.60 65.51
N MET A 131 -7.05 -32.04 65.58
CA MET A 131 -6.03 -32.42 66.57
C MET A 131 -6.46 -32.08 68.00
N ALA A 132 -6.98 -30.87 68.24
CA ALA A 132 -7.48 -30.48 69.56
C ALA A 132 -8.65 -31.37 70.02
N ASN A 133 -9.56 -31.73 69.11
CA ASN A 133 -10.65 -32.66 69.39
C ASN A 133 -10.15 -34.06 69.77
N LEU A 134 -9.12 -34.56 69.07
CA LEU A 134 -8.48 -35.84 69.39
C LEU A 134 -7.80 -35.81 70.76
N GLU A 135 -7.05 -34.75 71.08
CA GLU A 135 -6.41 -34.57 72.38
C GLU A 135 -7.43 -34.57 73.54
N GLN A 136 -8.56 -33.87 73.37
CA GLN A 136 -9.65 -33.87 74.36
C GLN A 136 -10.26 -35.26 74.54
N LYS A 137 -10.47 -35.98 73.43
CA LYS A 137 -11.03 -37.33 73.48
C LYS A 137 -10.08 -38.30 74.21
N VAL A 138 -8.79 -38.28 73.87
CA VAL A 138 -7.76 -39.09 74.53
C VAL A 138 -7.67 -38.75 76.02
N SER A 139 -7.67 -37.46 76.38
CA SER A 139 -7.66 -37.03 77.79
C SER A 139 -8.87 -37.54 78.56
N SER A 140 -10.06 -37.51 77.94
CA SER A 140 -11.29 -38.03 78.54
C SER A 140 -11.23 -39.55 78.72
N ASP A 141 -10.73 -40.28 77.72
CA ASP A 141 -10.56 -41.73 77.78
C ASP A 141 -9.58 -42.14 78.90
N ILE A 142 -8.48 -41.40 79.08
CA ILE A 142 -7.52 -41.60 80.19
C ILE A 142 -8.20 -41.40 81.54
N ALA A 143 -8.88 -40.26 81.75
CA ALA A 143 -9.55 -39.97 83.01
C ALA A 143 -10.61 -41.04 83.38
N ASN A 144 -11.33 -41.54 82.38
CA ASN A 144 -12.29 -42.62 82.57
C ASN A 144 -11.63 -43.94 82.98
N LEU A 145 -10.44 -44.24 82.44
CA LEU A 145 -9.67 -45.43 82.83
C LEU A 145 -9.12 -45.32 84.25
N GLU A 146 -8.60 -44.15 84.62
CA GLU A 146 -8.10 -43.87 85.98
C GLU A 146 -9.21 -44.09 87.03
N GLN A 147 -10.40 -43.52 86.82
CA GLN A 147 -11.55 -43.74 87.69
C GLN A 147 -11.95 -45.22 87.82
N LYS A 148 -11.87 -45.99 86.73
CA LYS A 148 -12.16 -47.43 86.77
C LYS A 148 -11.14 -48.20 87.60
N ILE A 149 -9.86 -47.81 87.53
CA ILE A 149 -8.79 -48.45 88.32
C ILE A 149 -8.97 -48.16 89.81
N GLU A 150 -9.35 -46.94 90.18
CA GLU A 150 -9.60 -46.56 91.58
C GLU A 150 -10.80 -47.29 92.21
N ALA A 151 -11.71 -47.82 91.40
CA ALA A 151 -12.90 -48.54 91.85
C ALA A 151 -12.67 -50.04 92.18
N PHE A 152 -11.46 -50.57 91.97
CA PHE A 152 -11.06 -51.94 92.29
C PHE A 152 -10.21 -52.01 93.57
#